data_AF-A0AA35RUG0-F1
#
_entry.id   AF-A0AA35RUG0-F1
#
_cell.length_a   1.000
_cell.length_b   1.000
_cell.length_c   1.000
_cell.angle_alpha   90.00
_cell.angle_beta   90.00
_cell.angle_gamma   90.00
#
_symmetry.space_group_name_H-M   'P 1'
#
loop_
_entity.id
_entity.type
_entity.pdbx_description
1 polymer ?
#
loop_
_entity_poly.entity_id
_entity_poly.type
_entity_poly.pdbx_seq_one_letter_code
_entity_poly.pdbx_strand_id
1 'polypeptide(L)'
;MHEAEESLQELQQLAETAGIEVVYETIQSRNAPNPTYFIGEGKVEELKPLVEELDADAIIFDEELSPAQNRNLEKALMSPQLTGQDSFFRFLPNGHSPKKHAYK
;
A
#
# COMPACT_ATOMS: atom_id res chain seq x y z
N MET A 1 14.31 16.16 9.28
CA MET A 1 13.33 15.14 9.72
C MET A 1 11.93 15.39 9.17
N HIS A 2 11.68 16.42 8.34
CA HIS A 2 10.34 16.75 7.85
C HIS A 2 10.00 16.17 6.46
N GLU A 3 10.99 15.82 5.64
CA GLU A 3 10.79 15.45 4.23
C GLU A 3 9.89 14.22 4.02
N ALA A 4 10.09 13.15 4.80
CA ALA A 4 9.26 11.94 4.70
C ALA A 4 7.84 12.12 5.22
N GLU A 5 7.63 13.02 6.19
CA GLU A 5 6.29 13.35 6.69
C GLU A 5 5.54 14.23 5.69
N GLU A 6 6.25 15.18 5.06
CA GLU A 6 5.71 16.04 4.00
C GLU A 6 5.33 15.24 2.75
N SER A 7 6.18 14.31 2.29
CA SER A 7 5.84 13.49 1.12
C SER A 7 4.69 12.52 1.41
N LEU A 8 4.62 11.95 2.63
CA LEU A 8 3.47 11.15 3.05
C LEU A 8 2.16 11.96 3.06
N GLN A 9 2.20 13.20 3.56
CA GLN A 9 1.04 14.10 3.52
C GLN A 9 0.60 14.43 2.09
N GLU A 10 1.56 14.65 1.19
CA GLU A 10 1.26 14.84 -0.24
C GLU A 10 0.61 13.59 -0.85
N LEU A 11 1.16 12.41 -0.57
CA LEU A 11 0.63 11.14 -1.06
C LEU A 11 -0.80 10.89 -0.57
N GLN A 12 -1.08 11.20 0.69
CA GLN A 12 -2.43 11.15 1.28
C GLN A 12 -3.38 12.07 0.52
N GLN A 13 -3.01 13.33 0.28
CA GLN A 13 -3.85 14.29 -0.46
C GLN A 13 -4.12 13.84 -1.90
N LEU A 14 -3.13 13.22 -2.56
CA LEU A 14 -3.29 12.65 -3.89
C LEU A 14 -4.25 11.47 -3.89
N ALA A 15 -4.14 10.57 -2.91
CA ALA A 15 -5.06 9.44 -2.73
C ALA A 15 -6.51 9.93 -2.50
N GLU A 16 -6.71 10.90 -1.60
CA GLU A 16 -8.01 11.51 -1.34
C GLU A 16 -8.60 12.14 -2.61
N THR A 17 -7.79 12.87 -3.38
CA THR A 17 -8.20 13.48 -4.65
C THR A 17 -8.58 12.43 -5.70
N ALA A 18 -7.93 11.26 -5.67
CA ALA A 18 -8.27 10.12 -6.51
C ALA A 18 -9.52 9.34 -6.02
N GLY A 19 -10.07 9.68 -4.86
CA GLY A 19 -11.19 8.97 -4.23
C GLY A 19 -10.79 7.66 -3.56
N ILE A 20 -9.52 7.54 -3.17
CA ILE A 20 -8.98 6.40 -2.43
C ILE A 20 -9.04 6.74 -0.93
N GLU A 21 -9.64 5.84 -0.14
CA GLU A 21 -9.66 5.95 1.31
C GLU A 21 -8.34 5.41 1.88
N VAL A 22 -7.64 6.24 2.65
CA VAL A 22 -6.40 5.84 3.31
C VAL A 22 -6.73 5.26 4.68
N VAL A 23 -6.61 3.93 4.81
CA VAL A 23 -6.93 3.19 6.05
C VAL A 23 -5.73 3.02 6.98
N TYR A 24 -4.51 3.18 6.48
CA TYR A 24 -3.27 3.05 7.24
C TYR A 24 -2.10 3.74 6.55
N GLU A 25 -1.21 4.32 7.36
CA GLU A 25 0.01 4.98 6.90
C GLU A 25 1.20 4.60 7.77
N THR A 26 2.37 4.45 7.17
CA THR A 26 3.59 4.16 7.91
C THR A 26 4.81 4.66 7.15
N ILE A 27 5.80 5.17 7.88
CA ILE A 27 7.11 5.56 7.35
C ILE A 27 8.13 4.51 7.75
N GLN A 28 8.97 4.11 6.81
CA GLN A 28 10.05 3.15 7.05
C GLN A 28 11.40 3.80 6.75
N SER A 29 12.21 4.02 7.79
CA SER A 29 13.61 4.45 7.63
C SER A 29 14.52 3.24 7.40
N ARG A 30 15.31 3.25 6.31
CA ARG A 30 16.31 2.22 6.00
C ARG A 30 17.51 2.88 5.31
N ASN A 31 18.70 2.30 5.46
CA ASN A 31 19.91 2.79 4.78
C ASN A 31 19.87 2.56 3.26
N ALA A 32 19.18 1.52 2.81
CA ALA A 32 19.01 1.19 1.40
C ALA A 32 17.73 0.35 1.20
N PRO A 33 17.09 0.44 0.02
CA PRO A 33 15.99 -0.44 -0.36
C PRO A 33 16.39 -1.92 -0.33
N ASN A 34 15.50 -2.77 0.17
CA ASN A 34 15.66 -4.20 0.05
C ASN A 34 15.41 -4.64 -1.41
N PRO A 35 16.29 -5.45 -2.02
CA PRO A 35 16.15 -5.83 -3.43
C PRO A 35 14.92 -6.72 -3.70
N THR A 36 14.42 -7.43 -2.68
CA THR A 36 13.25 -8.32 -2.81
C THR A 36 11.95 -7.59 -2.55
N TYR A 37 11.86 -6.79 -1.48
CA TYR A 37 10.60 -6.23 -0.98
C TYR A 37 10.61 -4.71 -0.79
N PHE A 38 11.69 -4.00 -1.13
CA PHE A 38 11.88 -2.55 -0.86
C PHE A 38 11.89 -2.21 0.64
N ILE A 39 10.78 -2.40 1.34
CA ILE A 39 10.59 -2.27 2.80
C ILE A 39 11.16 -3.44 3.61
N GLY A 40 11.59 -4.53 2.97
CA GLY A 40 12.19 -5.70 3.61
C GLY A 40 11.18 -6.64 4.32
N GLU A 41 11.62 -7.85 4.62
CA GLU A 41 10.76 -8.96 5.08
C GLU A 41 10.00 -8.65 6.37
N GLY A 42 10.68 -8.17 7.41
CA GLY A 42 10.02 -7.91 8.70
C GLY A 42 8.87 -6.88 8.60
N LYS A 43 8.98 -5.88 7.73
CA LYS A 43 7.90 -4.90 7.52
C LYS A 43 6.76 -5.51 6.70
N VAL A 44 7.06 -6.40 5.75
CA VAL A 44 6.03 -7.17 5.03
C VAL A 44 5.24 -8.06 5.99
N GLU A 45 5.92 -8.73 6.91
CA GLU A 45 5.28 -9.57 7.94
C GLU A 45 4.40 -8.75 8.90
N GLU A 46 4.83 -7.52 9.23
CA GLU A 46 4.04 -6.57 10.02
C GLU A 46 2.78 -6.08 9.28
N LEU A 47 2.91 -5.76 7.98
CA LEU A 47 1.82 -5.19 7.19
C LEU A 47 0.80 -6.23 6.73
N LYS A 48 1.20 -7.48 6.52
CA LYS A 48 0.32 -8.54 6.03
C LYS A 48 -0.98 -8.70 6.85
N PRO A 49 -0.95 -8.86 8.19
CA PRO A 49 -2.17 -8.96 8.97
C PRO A 49 -3.00 -7.66 8.94
N LEU A 50 -2.36 -6.49 8.83
CA LEU A 50 -3.05 -5.20 8.74
C LEU A 50 -3.81 -5.04 7.43
N VAL A 51 -3.24 -5.50 6.31
CA VAL A 51 -3.93 -5.52 5.01
C VAL A 51 -5.21 -6.35 5.09
N GLU A 52 -5.14 -7.52 5.74
CA GLU A 52 -6.30 -8.39 5.94
C GLU A 52 -7.33 -7.80 6.95
N GLU A 53 -6.85 -7.21 8.05
CA GLU A 53 -7.72 -6.64 9.09
C GLU A 53 -8.46 -5.39 8.62
N LEU A 54 -7.80 -4.55 7.82
CA LEU A 54 -8.32 -3.29 7.31
C LEU A 54 -9.04 -3.44 5.96
N ASP A 55 -9.08 -4.64 5.38
CA ASP A 55 -9.62 -4.93 4.05
C ASP A 55 -9.02 -3.99 2.98
N ALA A 56 -7.70 -3.80 3.05
CA ALA A 56 -7.00 -2.85 2.18
C ALA A 56 -6.91 -3.40 0.75
N ASP A 57 -7.54 -2.69 -0.20
CA ASP A 57 -7.55 -3.06 -1.62
C ASP A 57 -6.26 -2.70 -2.35
N ALA A 58 -5.51 -1.72 -1.84
CA ALA A 58 -4.30 -1.22 -2.48
C ALA A 58 -3.28 -0.76 -1.44
N ILE A 59 -2.02 -0.83 -1.85
CA ILE A 59 -0.90 -0.22 -1.15
C ILE A 59 -0.28 0.78 -2.11
N ILE A 60 0.26 1.89 -1.58
CA ILE A 60 0.92 2.94 -2.37
C ILE A 60 2.32 3.15 -1.81
N PHE A 61 3.32 3.19 -2.69
CA PHE A 61 4.69 3.58 -2.34
C PHE A 61 5.01 4.94 -2.96
N ASP A 62 5.68 5.78 -2.19
CA ASP A 62 6.16 7.10 -2.63
C ASP A 62 7.35 7.01 -3.61
N GLU A 63 8.05 5.87 -3.60
CA GLU A 63 9.15 5.58 -4.53
C GLU A 63 8.78 4.50 -5.55
N GLU A 64 9.44 4.55 -6.71
CA GLU A 64 9.31 3.52 -7.74
C GLU A 64 9.86 2.17 -7.27
N LEU A 65 9.06 1.12 -7.50
CA LEU A 65 9.49 -0.25 -7.29
C LEU A 65 9.99 -0.86 -8.59
N SER A 66 11.07 -1.64 -8.50
CA SER A 66 11.48 -2.50 -9.60
C SER A 66 10.38 -3.53 -9.92
N PRO A 67 10.32 -4.06 -11.16
CA PRO A 67 9.34 -5.08 -11.52
C PRO A 67 9.41 -6.34 -10.64
N ALA A 68 10.58 -6.67 -10.11
CA ALA A 68 10.75 -7.78 -9.18
C ALA A 68 10.15 -7.48 -7.81
N GLN A 69 10.41 -6.29 -7.25
CA GLN A 69 9.83 -5.87 -5.98
C GLN A 69 8.31 -5.82 -6.05
N ASN A 70 7.75 -5.23 -7.11
CA ASN A 70 6.30 -5.20 -7.34
C ASN A 70 5.67 -6.60 -7.27
N ARG A 71 6.16 -7.54 -8.07
CA ARG A 71 5.64 -8.92 -8.09
C ARG A 71 5.80 -9.64 -6.75
N ASN A 72 6.87 -9.35 -6.01
CA ASN A 72 7.12 -10.00 -4.73
C ASN A 72 6.17 -9.45 -3.65
N LEU A 73 5.97 -8.14 -3.61
CA LEU A 73 5.07 -7.47 -2.68
C LEU A 73 3.61 -7.86 -2.94
N GLU A 74 3.16 -7.85 -4.19
CA GLU A 74 1.82 -8.31 -4.60
C GLU A 74 1.55 -9.74 -4.10
N LYS A 75 2.52 -10.65 -4.29
CA LYS A 75 2.40 -12.04 -3.81
C LYS A 75 2.39 -12.15 -2.28
N ALA A 76 3.18 -11.33 -1.60
CA ALA A 76 3.34 -11.43 -0.16
C ALA A 76 2.15 -10.82 0.61
N LEU A 77 1.60 -9.72 0.08
CA LEU A 77 0.53 -8.92 0.70
C LEU A 77 -0.85 -9.22 0.11
N MET A 78 -0.93 -10.00 -0.97
CA MET A 78 -2.18 -10.43 -1.62
C MET A 78 -3.07 -9.26 -2.10
N SER A 79 -2.48 -8.08 -2.27
CA SER A 79 -3.14 -6.84 -2.69
C SER A 79 -2.54 -6.36 -4.02
N PRO A 80 -3.36 -5.83 -4.95
CA PRO A 80 -2.82 -5.06 -6.07
C PRO A 80 -2.08 -3.82 -5.55
N GLN A 81 -0.94 -3.52 -6.18
CA GLN A 81 -0.06 -2.43 -5.78
C GLN A 81 -0.20 -1.27 -6.78
N LEU A 82 -0.31 -0.04 -6.29
CA LEU A 82 -0.15 1.16 -7.11
C LEU A 82 1.24 1.75 -6.85
N THR A 83 2.03 1.97 -7.89
CA THR A 83 3.33 2.67 -7.81
C THR A 83 3.30 3.93 -8.67
N GLY A 84 3.81 5.03 -8.13
CA GLY A 84 3.77 6.35 -8.77
C GLY A 84 4.65 6.45 -10.02
N GLN A 85 4.00 6.82 -11.13
CA GLN A 85 4.44 7.60 -12.32
C GLN A 85 3.47 7.36 -13.50
N ASP A 86 2.54 6.40 -13.39
CA ASP A 86 1.50 6.22 -14.40
C ASP A 86 0.27 7.06 -14.11
N SER A 87 0.10 8.08 -14.95
CA SER A 87 -1.11 8.88 -15.04
C SER A 87 -2.31 7.99 -15.42
N PHE A 88 -3.35 8.03 -14.59
CA PHE A 88 -4.76 7.70 -14.89
C PHE A 88 -5.18 6.22 -14.84
N PHE A 89 -5.64 5.75 -13.67
CA PHE A 89 -6.75 4.76 -13.60
C PHE A 89 -7.71 5.06 -12.45
N ARG A 90 -8.99 5.12 -12.79
CA ARG A 90 -10.14 5.34 -11.90
C ARG A 90 -10.66 4.00 -11.40
N PHE A 91 -10.84 3.83 -10.08
CA PHE A 91 -11.64 2.74 -9.53
C PHE A 91 -12.75 3.27 -8.63
N LEU A 92 -13.97 3.26 -9.17
CA LEU A 92 -15.25 3.33 -8.46
C LEU A 92 -16.27 2.65 -9.41
N PRO A 93 -17.37 1.98 -8.96
CA PRO A 93 -17.93 2.01 -7.60
C PRO A 93 -18.65 0.72 -7.10
N ASN A 94 -19.09 0.81 -5.83
CA ASN A 94 -20.31 0.24 -5.23
C ASN A 94 -20.32 -1.20 -4.70
N GLY A 95 -20.46 -1.31 -3.38
CA GLY A 95 -21.20 -2.39 -2.74
C GLY A 95 -20.38 -3.22 -1.77
N HIS A 96 -19.99 -2.62 -0.65
CA HIS A 96 -19.71 -3.39 0.54
C HIS A 96 -20.99 -4.19 0.89
N SER A 97 -21.01 -5.48 0.56
CA SER A 97 -21.73 -6.45 1.36
C SER A 97 -20.68 -7.10 2.24
N PRO A 98 -20.64 -6.80 3.56
CA PRO A 98 -19.67 -7.42 4.45
C PRO A 98 -19.86 -8.93 4.36
N LYS A 99 -18.81 -9.65 3.96
CA LYS A 99 -18.83 -11.11 4.02
C LYS A 99 -18.93 -11.49 5.49
N LYS A 100 -20.16 -11.82 5.90
CA LYS A 100 -20.42 -12.54 7.14
C LYS A 100 -19.80 -13.92 6.98
N HIS A 101 -18.55 -14.11 7.39
CA HIS A 101 -18.06 -15.44 7.72
C HIS A 101 -18.10 -15.60 9.22
N ALA A 102 -19.20 -16.20 9.65
CA ALA A 102 -19.35 -16.76 10.98
C ALA A 102 -18.22 -17.77 11.21
N TYR A 103 -17.50 -17.59 12.31
CA TYR A 103 -16.76 -18.69 12.92
C TYR A 103 -17.74 -19.84 13.19
N LYS A 104 -17.38 -21.05 12.75
CA LYS A 104 -18.01 -22.29 13.19
C LYS A 104 -16.94 -23.20 13.76
#